data_AF-A0A3N5X2C9-F1
#
_entry.id   AF-A0A3N5X2C9-F1
#
_cell.length_a   1.000
_cell.length_b   1.000
_cell.length_c   1.000
_cell.angle_alpha   90.00
_cell.angle_beta   90.00
_cell.angle_gamma   90.00
#
_symmetry.space_group_name_H-M   'P 1'
#
loop_
_entity.id
_entity.type
_entity.pdbx_description
1 polymer ?
#
loop_
_entity_poly.entity_id
_entity_poly.type
_entity_poly.pdbx_seq_one_letter_code
_entity_poly.pdbx_strand_id
1 'polypeptide(L)'
;MFKIRLKNLQTAQGMVEFALVLPLLLLLILGIFAFGHLFFVYSSVVSASREAARWGAAVGEAPSSFPRYQDCASIRAAAVRVGSFAGVNATDLDLADPVDAGVSIDFDHGPD
;
A
#
# COMPACT_ATOMS: atom_id res chain seq x y z
N MET A 1 -32.16 58.05 -22.88
CA MET A 1 -32.88 56.76 -22.81
C MET A 1 -31.97 55.69 -23.42
N PHE A 2 -31.27 54.90 -22.61
CA PHE A 2 -30.35 53.86 -23.12
C PHE A 2 -30.69 52.55 -22.43
N LYS A 3 -31.17 51.56 -23.21
CA LYS A 3 -31.66 50.28 -22.72
C LYS A 3 -30.65 49.21 -23.12
N ILE A 4 -29.75 48.86 -22.20
CA ILE A 4 -28.76 47.81 -22.39
C ILE A 4 -29.49 46.46 -22.32
N ARG A 5 -29.54 45.73 -23.44
CA ARG A 5 -30.02 44.35 -23.47
C ARG A 5 -28.87 43.40 -23.14
N LEU A 6 -28.90 42.79 -21.97
CA LEU A 6 -28.05 41.65 -21.61
C LEU A 6 -28.52 40.42 -22.40
N LYS A 7 -27.66 39.91 -23.29
CA LYS A 7 -27.87 38.67 -24.05
C LYS A 7 -27.69 37.45 -23.13
N ASN A 8 -28.52 36.43 -23.35
CA ASN A 8 -28.65 35.16 -22.61
C ASN A 8 -27.40 34.68 -21.85
N LEU A 9 -27.49 34.66 -20.51
CA LEU A 9 -26.51 34.10 -19.58
C LEU A 9 -26.51 32.55 -19.51
N GLN A 10 -27.40 31.89 -20.27
CA GLN A 10 -27.61 30.43 -20.19
C GLN A 10 -26.37 29.61 -20.59
N THR A 11 -25.50 30.13 -21.45
CA THR A 11 -24.30 29.43 -21.91
C THR A 11 -23.15 29.44 -20.90
N ALA A 12 -23.13 30.37 -19.95
CA ALA A 12 -22.11 30.42 -18.89
C ALA A 12 -22.52 29.63 -17.63
N GLN A 13 -23.82 29.46 -17.41
CA GLN A 13 -24.35 28.80 -16.22
C GLN A 13 -23.89 27.33 -16.10
N GLY A 14 -23.91 26.57 -17.20
CA GLY A 14 -23.49 25.16 -17.19
C GLY A 14 -22.01 24.96 -16.86
N MET A 15 -21.12 25.90 -17.21
CA MET A 15 -19.71 25.83 -16.84
C MET A 15 -19.49 26.03 -15.33
N VAL A 16 -20.28 26.89 -14.70
CA VAL A 16 -20.19 27.16 -13.26
C VAL A 16 -20.74 26.00 -12.44
N GLU A 17 -21.85 25.40 -12.86
CA GLU A 17 -22.42 24.21 -12.22
C GLU A 17 -21.44 23.02 -12.25
N PHE A 18 -20.75 22.81 -13.39
CA PHE A 18 -19.73 21.78 -13.50
C PHE A 18 -18.49 22.07 -12.64
N ALA A 19 -18.02 23.33 -12.63
CA ALA A 19 -16.86 23.74 -11.85
C ALA A 19 -17.06 23.56 -10.33
N LEU A 20 -18.30 23.64 -9.83
CA LEU A 20 -18.64 23.38 -8.44
C LEU A 20 -18.66 21.89 -8.07
N VAL A 21 -19.04 21.01 -8.99
CA VAL A 21 -19.07 19.55 -8.75
C VAL A 21 -17.71 18.89 -8.97
N LEU A 22 -16.89 19.43 -9.89
CA LEU A 22 -15.55 18.94 -10.19
C LEU A 22 -14.65 18.69 -8.97
N PRO A 23 -14.48 19.62 -8.00
CA PRO A 23 -13.61 19.38 -6.85
C PRO A 23 -14.10 18.24 -5.96
N LEU A 24 -15.43 18.08 -5.80
CA LEU A 24 -16.02 16.98 -5.05
C LEU A 24 -15.79 15.63 -5.76
N LEU A 25 -15.97 15.61 -7.08
CA LEU A 25 -15.71 14.43 -7.92
C LEU A 25 -14.23 14.02 -7.84
N LEU A 26 -13.31 14.98 -7.92
CA LEU A 26 -11.87 14.72 -7.81
C LEU A 26 -11.50 14.17 -6.44
N LEU A 27 -12.04 14.73 -5.35
CA LEU A 27 -11.81 14.23 -4.00
C LEU A 27 -12.29 12.78 -3.86
N LEU A 28 -13.48 12.47 -4.38
CA LEU A 28 -14.03 11.11 -4.35
C LEU A 28 -13.17 10.12 -5.13
N ILE A 29 -12.72 10.48 -6.33
CA ILE A 29 -11.84 9.65 -7.16
C ILE A 29 -10.49 9.42 -6.46
N LEU A 30 -9.85 10.47 -5.95
CA LEU A 30 -8.60 10.36 -5.20
C LEU A 30 -8.77 9.50 -3.94
N GLY A 31 -9.90 9.64 -3.24
CA GLY A 31 -10.24 8.80 -2.09
C GLY A 31 -10.36 7.32 -2.45
N ILE A 32 -11.00 6.99 -3.58
CA ILE A 32 -11.09 5.61 -4.08
C ILE A 32 -9.69 5.07 -4.42
N PHE A 33 -8.83 5.87 -5.07
CA PHE A 33 -7.46 5.44 -5.36
C PHE A 33 -6.63 5.21 -4.10
N ALA A 34 -6.70 6.13 -3.13
CA ALA A 34 -6.00 5.98 -1.85
C ALA A 34 -6.48 4.75 -1.08
N PHE A 35 -7.79 4.51 -1.04
CA PHE A 35 -8.38 3.32 -0.43
C PHE A 35 -7.96 2.03 -1.15
N GLY A 36 -8.02 2.02 -2.49
CA GLY A 36 -7.61 0.88 -3.30
C GLY A 36 -6.15 0.52 -3.09
N HIS A 37 -5.26 1.52 -3.01
CA HIS A 37 -3.86 1.34 -2.69
C HIS A 37 -3.67 0.72 -1.29
N LEU A 38 -4.34 1.27 -0.26
CA LEU A 38 -4.28 0.72 1.09
C LEU A 38 -4.77 -0.74 1.15
N PHE A 39 -5.88 -1.04 0.49
CA PHE A 39 -6.42 -2.40 0.44
C PHE A 39 -5.46 -3.38 -0.26
N PHE A 40 -4.84 -2.94 -1.35
CA PHE A 40 -3.83 -3.73 -2.06
C PHE A 40 -2.62 -4.06 -1.17
N VAL A 41 -2.06 -3.05 -0.49
CA VAL A 41 -0.95 -3.24 0.45
C VAL A 41 -1.35 -4.21 1.56
N TYR A 42 -2.50 -3.99 2.19
CA TYR A 42 -3.00 -4.86 3.26
C TYR A 42 -3.09 -6.33 2.83
N SER A 43 -3.69 -6.60 1.66
CA SER A 43 -3.84 -7.97 1.13
C SER A 43 -2.48 -8.65 0.87
N SER A 44 -1.53 -7.90 0.32
CA SER A 44 -0.19 -8.40 0.04
C SER A 44 0.58 -8.71 1.32
N VAL A 45 0.51 -7.84 2.33
CA VAL A 45 1.17 -8.04 3.63
C VAL A 45 0.61 -9.27 4.35
N VAL A 46 -0.71 -9.43 4.39
CA VAL A 46 -1.34 -10.64 4.97
C VAL A 46 -0.86 -11.91 4.26
N SER A 47 -0.72 -11.86 2.94
CA SER A 47 -0.23 -12.99 2.16
C SER A 47 1.26 -13.28 2.43
N ALA A 48 2.09 -12.24 2.55
CA ALA A 48 3.50 -12.35 2.90
C ALA A 48 3.71 -12.95 4.29
N SER A 49 2.97 -12.50 5.31
CA SER A 49 3.03 -13.05 6.67
C SER A 49 2.64 -14.53 6.71
N ARG A 50 1.62 -14.93 5.93
CA ARG A 50 1.21 -16.33 5.81
C ARG A 50 2.29 -17.21 5.18
N GLU A 51 2.92 -16.72 4.12
CA GLU A 51 4.00 -17.46 3.45
C GLU A 51 5.24 -17.59 4.34
N ALA A 52 5.60 -16.54 5.09
CA ALA A 52 6.66 -16.61 6.10
C ALA A 52 6.34 -17.59 7.21
N ALA A 53 5.13 -17.54 7.79
CA ALA A 53 4.69 -18.45 8.84
C ALA A 53 4.71 -19.91 8.36
N ARG A 54 4.26 -20.16 7.13
CA ARG A 54 4.34 -21.48 6.49
C ARG A 54 5.77 -21.97 6.34
N TRP A 55 6.70 -21.08 6.01
CA TRP A 55 8.12 -21.41 5.87
C TRP A 55 8.77 -21.74 7.22
N GLY A 56 8.50 -20.93 8.26
CA GLY A 56 9.05 -21.11 9.60
C GLY A 56 8.44 -22.30 10.35
N ALA A 57 7.16 -22.62 10.12
CA ALA A 57 6.49 -23.77 10.71
C ALA A 57 6.81 -25.11 10.00
N ALA A 58 7.55 -25.08 8.88
CA ALA A 58 7.96 -26.29 8.18
C ALA A 58 8.97 -27.07 9.03
N VAL A 59 8.78 -28.39 9.12
CA VAL A 59 9.71 -29.28 9.83
C VAL A 59 10.93 -29.56 8.95
N GLY A 60 12.12 -29.52 9.55
CA GLY A 60 13.38 -29.84 8.91
C GLY A 60 14.40 -28.71 9.02
N GLU A 61 15.53 -28.91 8.36
CA GLU A 61 16.59 -27.91 8.29
C GLU A 61 16.42 -27.00 7.07
N ALA A 62 16.85 -25.75 7.25
CA ALA A 62 17.06 -24.83 6.16
C ALA A 62 18.42 -25.13 5.47
N PRO A 63 18.71 -24.54 4.30
CA PRO A 63 20.00 -24.72 3.62
C PRO A 63 21.23 -24.31 4.46
N SER A 64 20.98 -23.56 5.54
CA SER A 64 21.96 -23.10 6.53
C SER A 64 22.24 -24.09 7.66
N SER A 65 21.68 -25.31 7.61
CA SER A 65 21.79 -26.34 8.67
C SER A 65 21.22 -25.93 10.04
N PHE A 66 20.49 -24.81 10.08
CA PHE A 66 19.66 -24.45 11.22
C PHE A 66 18.23 -24.98 11.01
N PRO A 67 17.49 -25.27 12.09
CA PRO A 67 16.07 -25.49 12.00
C PRO A 67 15.37 -24.32 11.30
N ARG A 68 14.38 -24.62 10.45
CA ARG A 68 13.66 -23.63 9.63
C ARG A 68 13.12 -22.43 10.42
N TYR A 69 12.76 -22.63 11.69
CA TYR A 69 12.24 -21.58 12.56
C TYR A 69 13.31 -20.58 13.05
N GLN A 70 14.60 -20.95 13.00
CA GLN A 70 15.73 -20.09 13.37
C GLN A 70 16.34 -19.35 12.17
N ASP A 71 16.03 -19.76 10.95
CA ASP A 71 16.56 -19.13 9.74
C ASP A 71 15.69 -17.93 9.31
N CYS A 72 15.88 -16.79 9.98
CA CYS A 72 15.17 -15.54 9.67
C CYS A 72 15.45 -15.05 8.23
N ALA A 73 16.60 -15.37 7.63
CA ALA A 73 16.93 -14.94 6.28
C ALA A 73 16.04 -15.62 5.24
N SER A 74 15.82 -16.94 5.36
CA SER A 74 14.94 -17.67 4.43
C SER A 74 13.45 -17.39 4.68
N ILE A 75 13.04 -17.19 5.93
CA ILE A 75 11.68 -16.74 6.28
C ILE A 75 11.41 -15.36 5.65
N ARG A 76 12.35 -14.41 5.76
CA ARG A 76 12.25 -13.09 5.12
C ARG A 76 12.16 -13.20 3.60
N ALA A 77 13.02 -14.02 2.97
CA ALA A 77 12.98 -14.22 1.53
C ALA A 77 11.63 -14.80 1.07
N ALA A 78 10.99 -15.63 1.90
CA ALA A 78 9.65 -16.14 1.65
C ALA A 78 8.58 -15.04 1.70
N ALA A 79 8.65 -14.13 2.68
CA ALA A 79 7.76 -12.97 2.75
C ALA A 79 7.95 -12.01 1.56
N VAL A 80 9.19 -11.62 1.26
CA VAL A 80 9.51 -10.64 0.20
C VAL A 80 9.07 -11.12 -1.18
N ARG A 81 9.15 -12.43 -1.45
CA ARG A 81 8.66 -13.02 -2.72
C ARG A 81 7.17 -12.73 -2.97
N VAL A 82 6.36 -12.65 -1.92
CA VAL A 82 4.92 -12.40 -2.02
C VAL A 82 4.56 -10.93 -1.74
N GLY A 83 5.36 -10.25 -0.93
CA GLY A 83 5.14 -8.88 -0.47
C GLY A 83 5.84 -7.76 -1.26
N SER A 84 6.77 -8.08 -2.17
CA SER A 84 7.59 -7.08 -2.88
C SER A 84 6.76 -6.03 -3.62
N PHE A 85 5.64 -6.43 -4.22
CA PHE A 85 4.74 -5.50 -4.92
C PHE A 85 4.04 -4.51 -4.01
N ALA A 86 3.94 -4.77 -2.71
CA ALA A 86 3.39 -3.87 -1.70
C ALA A 86 4.46 -3.10 -0.92
N GLY A 87 5.71 -3.11 -1.39
CA GLY A 87 6.81 -2.41 -0.73
C GLY A 87 7.49 -3.22 0.39
N VAL A 88 7.18 -4.51 0.56
CA VAL A 88 7.91 -5.37 1.51
C VAL A 88 9.28 -5.70 0.92
N ASN A 89 10.29 -4.88 1.23
CA ASN A 89 11.66 -5.04 0.76
C ASN A 89 12.58 -5.53 1.88
N ALA A 90 13.60 -6.32 1.51
CA ALA A 90 14.54 -6.90 2.47
C ALA A 90 15.45 -5.86 3.14
N THR A 91 15.60 -4.67 2.53
CA THR A 91 16.50 -3.58 2.92
C THR A 91 15.84 -2.51 3.80
N ASP A 92 14.53 -2.59 4.03
CA ASP A 92 13.70 -1.51 4.59
C ASP A 92 13.66 -1.51 6.14
N LEU A 93 14.79 -1.81 6.78
CA LEU A 93 14.90 -1.92 8.25
C LEU A 93 15.74 -0.82 8.90
N ASP A 94 16.21 0.17 8.12
CA ASP A 94 16.83 1.36 8.68
C ASP A 94 15.76 2.45 8.84
N LEU A 95 15.47 2.83 10.08
CA LEU A 95 14.46 3.80 10.53
C LEU A 95 14.71 5.26 10.08
N ALA A 96 15.40 5.48 8.95
CA ALA A 96 15.98 6.78 8.60
C ALA A 96 15.28 7.53 7.44
N ASP A 97 14.38 6.90 6.68
CA ASP A 97 13.68 7.60 5.58
C ASP A 97 12.21 7.89 5.95
N PRO A 98 11.83 9.15 6.21
CA PRO A 98 10.43 9.55 6.49
C PRO A 98 9.52 9.48 5.24
N VAL A 99 10.03 8.98 4.12
CA VAL A 99 9.31 8.78 2.85
C VAL A 99 9.01 7.30 2.59
N ASP A 100 9.71 6.39 3.28
CA ASP A 100 9.45 4.96 3.16
C ASP A 100 8.49 4.53 4.27
N ALA A 101 7.19 4.57 3.95
CA ALA A 101 6.14 3.87 4.67
C ALA A 101 6.26 2.35 4.43
N GLY A 102 7.47 1.82 4.64
CA GLY A 102 7.84 0.44 4.47
C GLY A 102 7.09 -0.47 5.43
N VAL A 103 6.74 -1.66 4.97
CA VAL A 103 6.17 -2.69 5.84
C VAL A 103 7.29 -3.60 6.33
N SER A 104 7.72 -3.42 7.58
CA SER A 104 8.67 -4.30 8.25
C SER A 104 7.97 -5.52 8.84
N ILE A 105 8.45 -6.72 8.54
CA ILE A 105 8.03 -7.96 9.20
C ILE A 105 9.18 -8.40 10.11
N ASP A 106 8.96 -8.32 11.41
CA ASP A 106 9.90 -8.79 12.43
C ASP A 106 9.55 -10.22 12.85
N PHE A 107 10.59 -11.03 13.11
CA PHE A 107 10.45 -12.44 13.48
C PHE A 107 11.18 -12.67 14.80
N ASP A 108 10.45 -13.15 15.81
CA ASP A 108 11.02 -13.61 17.08
C ASP A 108 11.09 -15.14 17.06
N HIS A 109 12.27 -15.69 17.37
CA HIS A 109 12.55 -17.13 17.37
C HIS A 109 12.37 -17.76 18.75
N GLY A 110 11.89 -16.99 19.74
CA GLY A 110 11.82 -17.41 21.14
C GLY A 110 13.19 -17.37 21.82
N PRO A 111 13.24 -17.57 23.15
CA PRO A 111 14.49 -17.57 23.89
C PRO A 111 15.39 -18.73 23.44
N ASP A 112 16.66 -18.40 23.25
CA ASP A 112 17.80 -19.26 22.97
C ASP A 112 18.09 -20.30 24.06
#